data_AF-A0A2E5V706-F1
#
_entry.id   AF-A0A2E5V706-F1
#
_cell.length_a   1.000
_cell.length_b   1.000
_cell.length_c   1.000
_cell.angle_alpha   90.00
_cell.angle_beta   90.00
_cell.angle_gamma   90.00
#
_symmetry.space_group_name_H-M   'P 1'
#
loop_
_entity.id
_entity.type
_entity.pdbx_description
1 polymer ?
#
loop_
_entity_poly.entity_id
_entity_poly.type
_entity_poly.pdbx_seq_one_letter_code
_entity_poly.pdbx_strand_id
1 'polypeptide(L)'
;MGCTTLDGRYQKDTKLLIEYALYDFPFPTTAKIIEEETVILGSGERWSGKVRFLDPKSPAQLLKFYAEVVPGSGWKMKASTVSAGIFLVFNKDGRVATVEINRLSFLEGRSLFSTRKTSVVVSVNHAGHTSVPQLQNQQK
;
A
#
# COMPACT_ATOMS: atom_id res chain seq x y z
N MET A 1 5.46 11.16 39.28
CA MET A 1 4.37 10.70 38.40
C MET A 1 4.90 10.74 36.98
N GLY A 2 5.18 9.57 36.41
CA GLY A 2 5.83 9.45 35.10
C GLY A 2 4.83 9.66 33.97
N CYS A 3 5.02 10.71 33.19
CA CYS A 3 4.39 10.83 31.88
C CYS A 3 5.24 10.01 30.91
N THR A 4 4.89 8.74 30.74
CA THR A 4 5.36 7.96 29.59
C THR A 4 4.70 8.52 28.35
N THR A 5 5.49 9.12 27.47
CA THR A 5 5.05 9.62 26.17
C THR A 5 4.48 8.48 25.34
N LEU A 6 3.21 8.60 24.97
CA LEU A 6 2.47 7.66 24.11
C LEU A 6 3.16 7.46 22.74
N ASP A 7 3.94 8.44 22.30
CA ASP A 7 4.64 8.44 21.00
C ASP A 7 5.65 7.31 20.86
N GLY A 8 6.38 6.94 21.93
CA GLY A 8 7.43 5.93 21.87
C GLY A 8 6.92 4.49 21.72
N ARG A 9 5.73 4.18 22.25
CA ARG A 9 5.06 2.88 22.06
C ARG A 9 4.43 2.78 20.69
N TYR A 10 3.72 3.83 20.26
CA TYR A 10 3.04 3.87 18.96
C TYR A 10 4.02 3.65 17.79
N GLN A 11 5.20 4.29 17.85
CA GLN A 11 6.28 4.12 16.88
C GLN A 11 6.77 2.65 16.79
N LYS A 12 6.98 1.98 17.94
CA LYS A 12 7.49 0.61 17.98
C LYS A 12 6.45 -0.42 17.53
N ASP A 13 5.20 -0.25 17.97
CA ASP A 13 4.11 -1.15 17.63
C ASP A 13 3.73 -1.02 16.15
N THR A 14 3.70 0.20 15.61
CA THR A 14 3.49 0.47 14.17
C THR A 14 4.59 -0.16 13.31
N LYS A 15 5.86 -0.04 13.73
CA LYS A 15 6.99 -0.66 13.03
C LYS A 15 6.89 -2.19 12.96
N LEU A 16 6.46 -2.84 14.03
CA LEU A 16 6.26 -4.29 14.07
C LEU A 16 5.11 -4.72 13.14
N LEU A 17 4.00 -3.96 13.12
CA LEU A 17 2.86 -4.22 12.23
C LEU A 17 3.21 -4.01 10.75
N ILE A 18 4.01 -2.98 10.46
CA ILE A 18 4.59 -2.75 9.13
C ILE A 18 5.40 -3.98 8.72
N GLU A 19 6.30 -4.47 9.58
CA GLU A 19 7.12 -5.64 9.27
C GLU A 19 6.27 -6.86 8.90
N TYR A 20 5.17 -7.13 9.63
CA TYR A 20 4.22 -8.18 9.28
C TYR A 20 3.52 -7.97 7.92
N ALA A 21 3.11 -6.74 7.59
CA ALA A 21 2.54 -6.44 6.28
C ALA A 21 3.55 -6.64 5.14
N LEU A 22 4.82 -6.29 5.38
CA LEU A 22 5.93 -6.52 4.44
C LEU A 22 6.19 -8.01 4.17
N TYR A 23 5.90 -8.89 5.13
CA TYR A 23 6.06 -10.35 4.94
C TYR A 23 5.04 -10.95 3.98
N ASP A 24 3.81 -10.42 3.89
CA ASP A 24 2.73 -11.01 3.08
C ASP A 24 2.57 -10.34 1.69
N PHE A 25 2.84 -9.04 1.59
CA PHE A 25 2.85 -8.34 0.30
C PHE A 25 4.26 -7.82 0.00
N PRO A 26 4.87 -8.15 -1.16
CA PRO A 26 6.23 -7.72 -1.47
C PRO A 26 6.36 -6.20 -1.62
N PHE A 27 7.34 -5.60 -0.94
CA PHE A 27 7.73 -4.20 -1.13
C PHE A 27 9.16 -4.12 -1.67
N PRO A 28 9.49 -3.09 -2.46
CA PRO A 28 10.86 -2.85 -2.85
C PRO A 28 11.75 -2.61 -1.63
N THR A 29 12.98 -3.14 -1.63
CA THR A 29 13.95 -2.93 -0.55
C THR A 29 14.39 -1.47 -0.37
N THR A 30 14.10 -0.62 -1.36
CA THR A 30 14.39 0.82 -1.36
C THR A 30 13.22 1.67 -0.86
N ALA A 31 12.12 1.03 -0.46
CA ALA A 31 10.93 1.71 0.03
C ALA A 31 11.23 2.47 1.32
N LYS A 32 10.92 3.76 1.32
CA LYS A 32 10.93 4.62 2.52
C LYS A 32 9.51 4.90 2.94
N ILE A 33 9.04 4.16 3.95
CA ILE A 33 7.66 4.24 4.45
C ILE A 33 7.41 5.60 5.09
N ILE A 34 6.23 6.17 4.82
CA ILE A 34 5.69 7.36 5.46
C ILE A 34 4.73 6.86 6.52
N GLU A 35 5.19 6.83 7.77
CA GLU A 35 4.45 6.23 8.89
C GLU A 35 3.15 6.98 9.17
N GLU A 36 3.15 8.30 9.03
CA GLU A 36 2.01 9.18 9.29
C GLU A 36 0.83 8.94 8.32
N GLU A 37 1.12 8.37 7.14
CA GLU A 37 0.15 8.05 6.10
C GLU A 37 -0.10 6.54 5.97
N THR A 38 0.44 5.75 6.89
CA THR A 38 0.35 4.30 6.92
C THR A 38 -0.54 3.83 8.07
N VAL A 39 -1.48 2.94 7.75
CA VAL A 39 -2.40 2.33 8.71
C VAL A 39 -2.46 0.83 8.44
N ILE A 40 -2.25 0.03 9.47
CA ILE A 40 -2.35 -1.42 9.41
C ILE A 40 -3.22 -1.89 10.57
N LEU A 41 -4.23 -2.69 10.24
CA LEU A 41 -5.15 -3.31 11.18
C LEU A 41 -5.02 -4.83 11.06
N GLY A 42 -5.01 -5.53 12.19
CA GLY A 42 -4.79 -6.98 12.23
C GLY A 42 -3.32 -7.38 12.10
N SER A 43 -3.05 -8.67 11.93
CA SER A 43 -1.69 -9.22 11.84
C SER A 43 -1.63 -10.47 10.95
N GLY A 44 -0.41 -10.82 10.50
CA GLY A 44 -0.17 -11.96 9.63
C GLY A 44 -0.97 -11.88 8.33
N GLU A 45 -1.56 -12.99 7.89
CA GLU A 45 -2.36 -13.06 6.65
C GLU A 45 -3.72 -12.33 6.74
N ARG A 46 -4.13 -11.88 7.94
CA ARG A 46 -5.42 -11.20 8.16
C ARG A 46 -5.29 -9.69 8.30
N TRP A 47 -4.16 -9.10 7.89
CA TRP A 47 -4.02 -7.66 7.91
C TRP A 47 -4.89 -7.00 6.83
N SER A 48 -5.36 -5.80 7.13
CA SER A 48 -5.96 -4.88 6.16
C SER A 48 -5.45 -3.48 6.47
N GLY A 49 -5.30 -2.64 5.45
CA GLY A 49 -4.73 -1.33 5.65
C GLY A 49 -4.16 -0.71 4.39
N LYS A 50 -3.42 0.37 4.60
CA LYS A 50 -2.79 1.18 3.56
C LYS A 50 -1.38 1.53 4.00
N VAL A 51 -0.41 1.24 3.15
CA VAL A 51 1.00 1.62 3.35
C VAL A 51 1.38 2.61 2.28
N ARG A 52 1.87 3.80 2.67
CA ARG A 52 2.44 4.78 1.75
C ARG A 52 3.95 4.81 1.89
N PHE A 53 4.66 4.84 0.77
CA PHE A 53 6.10 4.99 0.77
C PHE A 53 6.61 5.79 -0.43
N LEU A 54 7.85 6.24 -0.32
CA LEU A 54 8.62 6.84 -1.40
C LEU A 54 9.73 5.90 -1.86
N ASP A 55 9.96 5.82 -3.16
CA ASP A 55 11.02 5.00 -3.73
C ASP A 55 11.84 5.79 -4.77
N PRO A 56 13.17 5.63 -4.82
CA PRO A 56 14.01 6.24 -5.85
C PRO A 56 13.82 5.62 -7.25
N LYS A 57 13.23 4.42 -7.36
CA LYS A 57 12.93 3.80 -8.65
C LYS A 57 11.87 4.61 -9.39
N SER A 58 11.98 4.62 -10.72
CA SER A 58 10.96 5.21 -11.60
C SER A 58 9.65 4.41 -11.55
N PRO A 59 8.50 5.00 -11.95
CA PRO A 59 7.24 4.28 -12.00
C PRO A 59 7.27 3.04 -12.90
N ALA A 60 8.02 3.07 -14.02
CA ALA A 60 8.17 1.93 -14.91
C ALA A 60 8.95 0.78 -14.25
N GLN A 61 10.00 1.10 -13.49
CA GLN A 61 10.75 0.09 -12.73
C GLN A 61 9.91 -0.53 -11.61
N LEU A 62 9.08 0.27 -10.94
CA LEU A 62 8.17 -0.22 -9.90
C LEU A 62 7.04 -1.06 -10.49
N LEU A 63 6.46 -0.66 -11.62
CA LEU A 63 5.51 -1.47 -12.37
C LEU A 63 6.10 -2.85 -12.69
N LYS A 64 7.33 -2.88 -13.24
CA LYS A 64 8.03 -4.13 -13.54
C LYS A 64 8.24 -4.97 -12.28
N PHE A 65 8.73 -4.36 -11.20
CA PHE A 65 8.90 -5.05 -9.91
C PHE A 65 7.60 -5.71 -9.44
N TYR A 66 6.48 -4.97 -9.43
CA TYR A 66 5.21 -5.51 -8.97
C TYR A 66 4.64 -6.59 -9.89
N ALA A 67 4.82 -6.45 -11.21
CA ALA A 67 4.38 -7.45 -12.18
C ALA A 67 5.15 -8.78 -12.06
N GLU A 68 6.42 -8.75 -11.64
CA GLU A 68 7.28 -9.94 -11.55
C GLU A 68 7.28 -10.57 -10.15
N VAL A 69 7.36 -9.75 -9.10
CA VAL A 69 7.60 -10.23 -7.73
C VAL A 69 6.31 -10.61 -7.00
N VAL A 70 5.25 -9.82 -7.15
CA VAL A 70 3.97 -10.06 -6.42
C VAL A 70 3.32 -11.38 -6.82
N PRO A 71 3.28 -11.78 -8.11
CA PRO A 71 2.80 -13.10 -8.46
C PRO A 71 3.57 -14.25 -7.82
N GLY A 72 4.87 -14.08 -7.59
CA GLY A 72 5.72 -15.06 -6.92
C GLY A 72 5.35 -15.34 -5.46
N SER A 73 4.64 -14.44 -4.78
CA SER A 73 4.17 -14.62 -3.39
C SER A 73 2.71 -15.09 -3.29
N GLY A 74 2.15 -15.60 -4.40
CA GLY A 74 0.82 -16.22 -4.47
C GLY A 74 -0.32 -15.25 -4.80
N TRP A 75 -0.05 -13.96 -4.97
CA TRP A 75 -1.04 -12.99 -5.42
C TRP A 75 -1.28 -13.12 -6.92
N LYS A 76 -2.52 -12.93 -7.38
CA LYS A 76 -2.85 -12.99 -8.82
C LYS A 76 -3.24 -11.60 -9.31
N MET A 77 -2.58 -11.11 -10.37
CA MET A 77 -2.96 -9.83 -10.98
C MET A 77 -4.33 -9.95 -11.65
N LYS A 78 -5.23 -9.02 -11.35
CA LYS A 78 -6.59 -8.93 -11.87
C LYS A 78 -6.77 -7.79 -12.85
N ALA A 79 -6.09 -6.66 -12.61
CA ALA A 79 -6.15 -5.49 -13.48
C ALA A 79 -4.83 -4.71 -13.42
N SER A 80 -4.52 -4.02 -14.52
CA SER A 80 -3.40 -3.08 -14.64
C SER A 80 -3.81 -1.93 -15.55
N THR A 81 -3.71 -0.71 -15.06
CA THR A 81 -4.00 0.51 -15.82
C THR A 81 -2.81 1.44 -15.75
N VAL A 82 -2.36 1.95 -16.91
CA VAL A 82 -1.27 2.92 -17.02
C VAL A 82 -1.83 4.21 -17.61
N SER A 83 -1.75 5.29 -16.85
CA SER A 83 -2.24 6.63 -17.23
C SER A 83 -1.31 7.72 -16.68
N ALA A 84 -1.84 8.81 -16.12
CA ALA A 84 -1.07 9.75 -15.29
C ALA A 84 -0.47 9.07 -14.05
N GLY A 85 -1.20 8.10 -13.49
CA GLY A 85 -0.74 7.16 -12.47
C GLY A 85 -0.85 5.71 -12.97
N ILE A 86 -0.19 4.79 -12.27
CA ILE A 86 -0.29 3.35 -12.55
C ILE A 86 -1.06 2.68 -11.42
N PHE A 87 -2.07 1.88 -11.77
CA PHE A 87 -2.91 1.14 -10.83
C PHE A 87 -2.81 -0.34 -11.13
N LEU A 88 -2.46 -1.14 -10.13
CA LEU A 88 -2.40 -2.59 -10.21
C LEU A 88 -3.34 -3.17 -9.16
N VAL A 89 -4.17 -4.13 -9.56
CA VAL A 89 -5.08 -4.83 -8.65
C VAL A 89 -4.69 -6.29 -8.61
N PHE A 90 -4.54 -6.83 -7.42
CA PHE A 90 -4.22 -8.23 -7.16
C PHE A 90 -5.24 -8.86 -6.22
N ASN A 91 -5.37 -10.18 -6.27
CA ASN A 91 -6.14 -10.93 -5.29
C ASN A 91 -5.38 -12.14 -4.73
N LYS A 92 -5.65 -12.49 -3.47
CA LYS A 92 -5.12 -13.67 -2.77
C LYS A 92 -6.07 -14.07 -1.64
N ASP A 93 -6.63 -15.27 -1.68
CA ASP A 93 -7.43 -15.86 -0.59
C ASP A 93 -8.55 -14.94 -0.04
N GLY A 94 -9.37 -14.39 -0.95
CA GLY A 94 -10.45 -13.47 -0.57
C GLY A 94 -9.98 -12.08 -0.15
N ARG A 95 -8.72 -11.72 -0.41
CA ARG A 95 -8.16 -10.39 -0.22
C ARG A 95 -7.90 -9.73 -1.56
N VAL A 96 -7.98 -8.40 -1.58
CA VAL A 96 -7.69 -7.56 -2.75
C VAL A 96 -6.62 -6.56 -2.35
N ALA A 97 -5.53 -6.53 -3.12
CA ALA A 97 -4.48 -5.54 -2.98
C ALA A 97 -4.52 -4.57 -4.16
N THR A 98 -4.46 -3.28 -3.89
CA THR A 98 -4.34 -2.22 -4.90
C THR A 98 -3.02 -1.51 -4.71
N VAL A 99 -2.21 -1.46 -5.77
CA VAL A 99 -0.97 -0.69 -5.83
C VAL A 99 -1.21 0.51 -6.72
N GLU A 100 -1.01 1.70 -6.17
CA GLU A 100 -1.04 2.97 -6.88
C GLU A 100 0.38 3.54 -6.93
N ILE A 101 0.85 3.85 -8.13
CA ILE A 101 2.20 4.37 -8.38
C ILE A 101 2.06 5.73 -9.07
N ASN A 102 2.48 6.78 -8.38
CA ASN A 102 2.42 8.15 -8.86
C ASN A 102 3.81 8.78 -8.88
N ARG A 103 4.13 9.50 -9.97
CA ARG A 103 5.26 10.44 -9.90
C ARG A 103 4.84 11.57 -8.96
N LEU A 104 5.67 11.88 -7.98
CA LEU A 104 5.51 13.14 -7.26
C LEU A 104 5.70 14.27 -8.26
N SER A 105 4.57 14.85 -8.65
CA SER A 105 4.54 16.01 -9.52
C SER A 105 4.70 17.24 -8.64
N PHE A 106 5.67 18.06 -9.01
CA PHE A 106 6.25 19.23 -8.37
C PHE A 106 5.28 20.34 -7.84
N LEU A 107 3.96 20.16 -7.87
CA LEU A 107 2.98 21.19 -7.51
C LEU A 107 2.67 21.29 -6.00
N GLU A 108 3.26 20.46 -5.15
CA GLU A 108 3.21 20.58 -3.68
C GLU A 108 4.47 21.27 -3.12
N GLY A 109 4.72 22.50 -3.57
CA GLY A 109 5.34 23.57 -2.77
C GLY A 109 6.76 23.42 -2.20
N ARG A 110 7.54 22.35 -2.45
CA ARG A 110 8.91 22.23 -1.91
C ARG A 110 9.91 21.53 -2.84
N SER A 111 10.94 22.30 -3.21
CA SER A 111 12.26 21.92 -3.72
C SER A 111 12.37 21.44 -5.17
N LEU A 112 12.79 22.37 -6.05
CA LEU A 112 13.30 22.14 -7.42
C LEU A 112 14.60 21.32 -7.47
N PHE A 113 15.17 20.94 -6.33
CA PHE A 113 16.48 20.29 -6.21
C PHE A 113 16.43 18.91 -5.55
N SER A 114 15.24 18.38 -5.25
CA SER A 114 15.07 17.05 -4.65
C SER A 114 15.05 15.96 -5.72
N THR A 115 15.84 14.91 -5.54
CA THR A 115 15.83 13.68 -6.36
C THR A 115 14.38 13.24 -6.60
N ARG A 116 13.97 13.10 -7.88
CA ARG A 116 12.61 12.69 -8.24
C ARG A 116 12.29 11.34 -7.61
N LYS A 117 11.49 11.34 -6.55
CA LYS A 117 11.00 10.10 -5.91
C LYS A 117 9.63 9.74 -6.48
N THR A 118 9.38 8.46 -6.59
CA THR A 118 8.05 7.92 -6.92
C THR A 118 7.30 7.68 -5.61
N SER A 119 6.05 8.14 -5.54
CA SER A 119 5.16 7.81 -4.43
C SER A 119 4.38 6.56 -4.78
N VAL A 120 4.31 5.63 -3.83
CA VAL A 120 3.55 4.40 -3.97
C VAL A 120 2.62 4.26 -2.78
N VAL A 121 1.38 3.85 -3.05
CA VAL A 121 0.40 3.47 -2.04
C VAL A 121 0.00 2.03 -2.30
N VAL A 122 0.11 1.19 -1.29
CA VAL A 122 -0.36 -0.20 -1.31
C VAL A 122 -1.51 -0.31 -0.33
N SER A 123 -2.69 -0.69 -0.80
CA SER A 123 -3.86 -0.94 0.04
C SER A 123 -4.25 -2.41 -0.03
N VAL A 124 -4.44 -3.06 1.11
CA VAL A 124 -4.89 -4.46 1.18
C VAL A 124 -6.18 -4.53 1.98
N ASN A 125 -7.21 -5.15 1.40
CA ASN A 125 -8.52 -5.30 2.00
C ASN A 125 -8.98 -6.75 1.94
N HIS A 126 -9.65 -7.22 2.98
CA HIS A 126 -10.29 -8.53 2.99
C HIS A 126 -11.78 -8.42 2.63
N ALA A 127 -12.23 -9.22 1.66
CA ALA A 127 -13.62 -9.26 1.19
C ALA A 127 -14.63 -9.62 2.29
N GLY A 128 -14.19 -10.21 3.41
CA GLY A 128 -15.04 -10.55 4.56
C GLY A 128 -15.68 -9.36 5.29
N HIS A 129 -15.33 -8.11 4.96
CA HIS A 129 -15.91 -6.89 5.55
C HIS A 129 -16.64 -5.99 4.54
N THR A 130 -16.69 -6.37 3.26
CA THR A 130 -17.36 -5.60 2.20
C THR A 130 -18.57 -6.36 1.67
N SER A 131 -19.57 -6.60 2.51
CA SER A 131 -20.92 -6.76 1.98
C SER A 131 -21.39 -5.37 1.55
N VAL A 132 -21.03 -4.94 0.35
CA VAL A 132 -21.85 -3.93 -0.34
C VAL A 132 -23.24 -4.56 -0.43
N PRO A 133 -24.29 -4.01 0.20
CA PRO A 133 -25.63 -4.51 -0.01
C PRO A 133 -25.88 -4.39 -1.51
N GLN A 134 -26.07 -5.54 -2.19
CA GLN A 134 -26.60 -5.51 -3.54
C GLN A 134 -27.92 -4.75 -3.42
N LEU A 135 -28.00 -3.57 -4.04
CA LEU A 135 -29.25 -2.86 -4.22
C LEU A 135 -30.12 -3.82 -5.04
N GLN A 136 -30.90 -4.63 -4.34
CA GLN A 136 -31.94 -5.45 -4.95
C GLN A 136 -32.86 -4.46 -5.63
N ASN A 137 -32.92 -4.57 -6.95
CA ASN A 137 -33.82 -3.88 -7.83
C ASN A 137 -35.21 -3.78 -7.18
N GLN A 138 -35.56 -2.59 -6.68
CA GLN A 138 -36.96 -2.21 -6.53
C GLN A 138 -37.48 -1.85 -7.92
N GLN A 139 -37.74 -2.87 -8.73
CA GLN A 139 -38.79 -2.78 -9.73
C GLN A 139 -40.10 -3.01 -8.96
N LYS A 140 -40.78 -1.90 -8.66
CA LYS A 140 -42.21 -1.89 -8.44
C LYS A 140 -42.83 -1.09 -9.58
#